data_AF-A0A4R4WVZ0-F1
#
_entry.id   AF-A0A4R4WVZ0-F1
#
_cell.length_a   1.000
_cell.length_b   1.000
_cell.length_c   1.000
_cell.angle_alpha   90.00
_cell.angle_beta   90.00
_cell.angle_gamma   90.00
#
_symmetry.space_group_name_H-M   'P 1'
#
loop_
_entity.id
_entity.type
_entity.pdbx_description
1 polymer ?
#
loop_
_entity_poly.entity_id
_entity_poly.type
_entity_poly.pdbx_seq_one_letter_code
_entity_poly.pdbx_strand_id
1 'polypeptide(L)'
;MTSIPSTPADTPPGTPATAATPAQPAAPGAHAAPDGRGPRTRGGRPLHWLTASAILYSLTHHVGFGLAGLGTVDRTRWADWIDILTPYAVLLTAAAALHTAGAGRRTWALYLIGAITYVEGHGIHLAANSVGNDAPGHVAHLWDEVVGHYLWYAGTALVVAALTACLLYTP
;
A
#
# COMPACT_ATOMS: atom_id res chain seq x y z
N MET A 1 -68.75 -31.88 28.09
CA MET A 1 -69.49 -30.73 28.64
C MET A 1 -68.78 -29.48 28.18
N THR A 2 -69.21 -28.92 27.05
CA THR A 2 -70.17 -27.81 26.88
C THR A 2 -69.44 -26.46 26.85
N SER A 3 -69.42 -25.92 25.64
CA SER A 3 -69.00 -24.61 25.13
C SER A 3 -69.43 -23.37 25.94
N ILE A 4 -68.61 -22.31 25.89
CA ILE A 4 -69.10 -20.93 25.65
C ILE A 4 -68.11 -20.21 24.70
N PRO A 5 -68.55 -19.72 23.52
CA PRO A 5 -67.76 -18.84 22.67
C PRO A 5 -67.92 -17.36 23.09
N SER A 6 -66.83 -16.61 23.08
CA SER A 6 -66.82 -15.17 23.34
C SER A 6 -67.27 -14.38 22.10
N THR A 7 -68.30 -13.56 22.28
CA THR A 7 -68.87 -12.63 21.30
C THR A 7 -67.86 -11.53 20.91
N PRO A 8 -67.73 -11.14 19.63
CA PRO A 8 -67.00 -9.94 19.23
C PRO A 8 -67.86 -8.67 19.45
N ALA A 9 -67.22 -7.59 19.88
CA ALA A 9 -67.83 -6.29 20.11
C ALA A 9 -68.08 -5.53 18.80
N ASP A 10 -69.29 -4.98 18.68
CA ASP A 10 -69.72 -4.07 17.63
C ASP A 10 -68.86 -2.81 17.57
N THR A 11 -68.33 -2.51 16.38
CA THR A 11 -67.68 -1.23 16.07
C THR A 11 -68.70 -0.30 15.40
N PRO A 12 -68.90 0.94 15.90
CA PRO A 12 -69.84 1.88 15.30
C PRO A 12 -69.31 2.48 13.97
N PRO A 13 -70.20 2.84 13.02
CA PRO A 13 -69.82 3.48 11.77
C PRO A 13 -69.72 5.00 11.92
N GLY A 14 -68.57 5.58 11.57
CA GLY A 14 -68.37 7.02 11.37
C GLY A 14 -66.93 7.21 10.92
N THR A 15 -66.61 7.81 9.77
CA THR A 15 -67.03 9.12 9.27
C THR A 15 -66.62 9.15 7.79
N PRO A 16 -67.40 9.72 6.86
CA PRO A 16 -66.97 9.88 5.48
C PRO A 16 -65.77 10.85 5.42
N ALA A 17 -64.61 10.33 5.01
CA ALA A 17 -63.42 11.12 4.79
C ALA A 17 -63.63 12.00 3.53
N THR A 18 -63.50 13.29 3.74
CA THR A 18 -63.48 14.36 2.75
C THR A 18 -62.50 14.03 1.62
N ALA A 19 -62.99 14.02 0.38
CA ALA A 19 -62.18 13.84 -0.80
C ALA A 19 -61.10 14.93 -0.88
N ALA A 20 -59.84 14.54 -0.73
CA ALA A 20 -58.70 15.41 -0.94
C ALA A 20 -58.56 15.73 -2.43
N THR A 21 -58.52 17.02 -2.75
CA THR A 21 -58.15 17.57 -4.05
C THR A 21 -56.85 16.94 -4.54
N PRO A 22 -56.77 16.40 -5.77
CA PRO A 22 -55.51 15.90 -6.30
C PRO A 22 -54.52 17.06 -6.46
N ALA A 23 -53.38 16.93 -5.79
CA ALA A 23 -52.25 17.83 -5.94
C ALA A 23 -51.75 17.79 -7.39
N GLN A 24 -51.61 18.98 -7.97
CA GLN A 24 -51.04 19.22 -9.28
C GLN A 24 -49.59 18.69 -9.32
N PRO A 25 -49.18 17.87 -10.31
CA PRO A 25 -47.82 17.38 -10.39
C PRO A 25 -46.86 18.56 -10.61
N ALA A 26 -45.89 18.70 -9.71
CA ALA A 26 -44.78 19.61 -9.87
C ALA A 26 -44.01 19.26 -11.16
N ALA A 27 -43.68 20.30 -11.93
CA ALA A 27 -42.88 20.18 -13.14
C ALA A 27 -41.59 19.40 -12.88
N PRO A 28 -41.13 18.53 -13.80
CA PRO A 28 -39.86 17.84 -13.66
C PRO A 28 -38.75 18.87 -13.54
N GLY A 29 -38.13 18.87 -12.36
CA GLY A 29 -36.99 19.72 -12.02
C GLY A 29 -35.90 19.58 -13.07
N ALA A 30 -35.39 20.72 -13.48
CA ALA A 30 -34.25 20.90 -14.35
C ALA A 30 -33.18 19.83 -14.07
N HIS A 31 -32.81 19.12 -15.14
CA HIS A 31 -31.60 18.32 -15.22
C HIS A 31 -30.44 19.08 -14.57
N ALA A 32 -30.05 18.66 -13.38
CA ALA A 32 -28.77 19.00 -12.82
C ALA A 32 -27.72 18.53 -13.84
N ALA A 33 -27.06 19.50 -14.47
CA ALA A 33 -25.98 19.25 -15.40
C ALA A 33 -24.98 18.29 -14.73
N PRO A 34 -24.49 17.26 -15.42
CA PRO A 34 -23.41 16.44 -14.89
C PRO A 34 -22.23 17.37 -14.61
N ASP A 35 -21.88 17.45 -13.32
CA ASP A 35 -20.73 18.18 -12.81
C ASP A 35 -19.53 17.76 -13.66
N GLY A 36 -19.05 18.68 -14.51
CA GLY A 36 -18.00 18.48 -15.52
C GLY A 36 -16.61 18.27 -14.91
N ARG A 37 -16.52 17.57 -13.79
CA ARG A 37 -15.25 17.04 -13.26
C ARG A 37 -14.87 15.86 -14.13
N GLY A 38 -14.32 16.19 -15.31
CA GLY A 38 -13.53 15.24 -16.08
C GLY A 38 -12.52 14.54 -15.16
N PRO A 39 -12.14 13.29 -15.49
CA PRO A 39 -11.19 12.54 -14.69
C PRO A 39 -9.97 13.41 -14.44
N ARG A 40 -9.70 13.70 -13.16
CA ARG A 40 -8.50 14.43 -12.74
C ARG A 40 -7.31 13.60 -13.20
N THR A 41 -6.73 13.96 -14.34
CA THR A 41 -5.44 13.46 -14.78
C THR A 41 -4.42 13.95 -13.76
N ARG A 42 -4.17 13.17 -12.70
CA ARG A 42 -3.09 13.43 -11.76
C ARG A 42 -1.80 13.41 -12.58
N GLY A 43 -1.23 14.59 -12.82
CA GLY A 43 -0.13 14.84 -13.74
C GLY A 43 1.24 14.29 -13.31
N GLY A 44 1.29 13.14 -12.64
CA GLY A 44 2.53 12.40 -12.43
C GLY A 44 2.72 11.38 -13.54
N ARG A 45 3.92 11.25 -14.10
CA ARG A 45 4.27 10.15 -15.00
C ARG A 45 4.76 8.97 -14.13
N PRO A 46 3.92 7.98 -13.79
CA PRO A 46 4.31 6.87 -12.90
C PRO A 46 5.52 6.11 -13.44
N LEU A 47 5.69 6.08 -14.77
CA LEU A 47 6.84 5.50 -15.45
C LEU A 47 8.17 6.13 -15.03
N HIS A 48 8.24 7.44 -14.78
CA HIS A 48 9.48 8.08 -14.34
C HIS A 48 9.91 7.57 -12.96
N TRP A 49 8.96 7.45 -12.04
CA TRP A 49 9.22 6.94 -10.69
C TRP A 49 9.50 5.44 -10.66
N LEU A 50 8.81 4.67 -11.50
CA LEU A 50 9.11 3.25 -11.70
C LEU A 50 10.53 3.07 -12.25
N THR A 51 10.92 3.86 -13.24
CA THR A 51 12.27 3.85 -13.81
C THR A 51 13.30 4.21 -12.76
N ALA A 52 13.05 5.26 -11.96
CA ALA A 52 13.93 5.63 -10.85
C ALA A 52 14.07 4.51 -9.82
N SER A 53 12.96 3.86 -9.44
CA SER A 53 12.96 2.72 -8.52
C SER A 53 13.76 1.54 -9.06
N ALA A 54 13.58 1.19 -10.35
CA ALA A 54 14.32 0.11 -11.00
C ALA A 54 15.82 0.41 -11.10
N ILE A 55 16.20 1.65 -11.44
CA ILE A 55 17.61 2.08 -11.49
C ILE A 55 18.21 2.02 -10.09
N LEU A 56 17.55 2.61 -9.10
CA LEU A 56 18.05 2.62 -7.72
C LEU A 56 18.21 1.21 -7.19
N TYR A 57 17.22 0.34 -7.41
CA TYR A 57 17.32 -1.07 -7.01
C TYR A 57 18.49 -1.75 -7.73
N SER A 58 18.60 -1.64 -9.05
CA SER A 58 19.66 -2.31 -9.83
C SER A 58 21.06 -1.83 -9.44
N LEU A 59 21.23 -0.53 -9.21
CA LEU A 59 22.51 0.01 -8.75
C LEU A 59 22.81 -0.47 -7.33
N THR A 60 21.91 -0.20 -6.39
CA THR A 60 22.17 -0.46 -4.97
C THR A 60 22.29 -1.94 -4.64
N HIS A 61 21.56 -2.82 -5.34
CA HIS A 61 21.63 -4.26 -5.15
C HIS A 61 23.00 -4.87 -5.52
N HIS A 62 23.80 -4.17 -6.34
CA HIS A 62 25.14 -4.62 -6.75
C HIS A 62 26.28 -3.77 -6.14
N VAL A 63 25.95 -2.69 -5.44
CA VAL A 63 26.90 -1.65 -5.03
C VAL A 63 27.71 -2.01 -3.79
N GLY A 64 27.18 -2.83 -2.88
CA GLY A 64 27.88 -3.21 -1.64
C GLY A 64 29.30 -3.77 -1.86
N PHE A 65 29.53 -4.51 -2.94
CA PHE A 65 30.85 -5.03 -3.30
C PHE A 65 31.77 -3.97 -3.94
N GLY A 66 31.20 -3.04 -4.72
CA GLY A 66 31.95 -2.04 -5.47
C GLY A 66 32.48 -0.88 -4.62
N LEU A 67 31.84 -0.60 -3.47
CA LEU A 67 32.17 0.53 -2.61
C LEU A 67 33.01 0.18 -1.39
N ALA A 68 33.41 -1.08 -1.24
CA ALA A 68 34.30 -1.53 -0.17
C ALA A 68 35.63 -0.72 -0.11
N GLY A 69 36.06 -0.14 -1.23
CA GLY A 69 37.24 0.71 -1.36
C GLY A 69 37.09 2.16 -0.90
N LEU A 70 35.89 2.61 -0.47
CA LEU A 70 35.68 3.98 0.00
C LEU A 70 36.26 4.27 1.41
N GLY A 71 36.69 3.23 2.13
CA GLY A 71 37.31 3.37 3.46
C GLY A 71 36.29 3.55 4.60
N THR A 72 36.78 4.09 5.73
CA THR A 72 36.02 4.21 6.98
C THR A 72 35.70 5.66 7.34
N VAL A 73 34.59 5.84 8.04
CA VAL A 73 34.20 7.03 8.78
C VAL A 73 34.11 6.64 10.26
N ASP A 74 35.12 7.05 11.04
CA ASP A 74 35.30 6.63 12.43
C ASP A 74 35.25 5.09 12.59
N ARG A 75 34.24 4.54 13.28
CA ARG A 75 34.06 3.10 13.49
C ARG A 75 33.22 2.39 12.43
N THR A 76 32.70 3.12 11.45
CA THR A 76 31.79 2.60 10.42
C THR A 76 32.42 2.71 9.04
N ARG A 77 31.96 1.93 8.06
CA ARG A 77 32.43 2.03 6.66
C ARG A 77 31.49 2.91 5.86
N TRP A 78 32.01 3.59 4.83
CA TRP A 78 31.16 4.30 3.88
C TRP A 78 30.14 3.39 3.20
N ALA A 79 30.53 2.13 2.95
CA ALA A 79 29.64 1.10 2.43
C ALA A 79 28.40 0.92 3.32
N ASP A 80 28.59 0.81 4.65
CA ASP A 80 27.49 0.63 5.61
C ASP A 80 26.48 1.79 5.54
N TRP A 81 26.95 3.03 5.40
CA TRP A 81 26.07 4.20 5.28
C TRP A 81 25.27 4.18 3.97
N ILE A 82 25.88 3.76 2.88
CA ILE A 82 25.22 3.68 1.56
C ILE A 82 24.19 2.55 1.55
N ASP A 83 24.52 1.43 2.16
CA ASP A 83 23.60 0.31 2.37
C ASP A 83 22.44 0.72 3.29
N ILE A 84 22.68 1.51 4.35
CA ILE A 84 21.59 2.08 5.16
C ILE A 84 20.63 2.93 4.31
N LEU A 85 21.14 3.75 3.40
CA LEU A 85 20.32 4.65 2.58
C LEU A 85 19.58 3.93 1.43
N THR A 86 20.13 2.81 0.96
CA THR A 86 19.61 2.01 -0.15
C THR A 86 18.12 1.67 -0.06
N PRO A 87 17.62 1.01 1.01
CA PRO A 87 16.23 0.60 1.06
C PRO A 87 15.29 1.81 1.04
N TYR A 88 15.66 2.92 1.68
CA TYR A 88 14.85 4.14 1.66
C TYR A 88 14.78 4.77 0.28
N ALA A 89 15.89 4.85 -0.46
CA ALA A 89 15.89 5.39 -1.82
C ALA A 89 14.98 4.57 -2.75
N VAL A 90 15.08 3.24 -2.71
CA VAL A 90 14.26 2.32 -3.49
C VAL A 90 12.78 2.42 -3.10
N LEU A 91 12.48 2.44 -1.80
CA LEU A 91 11.11 2.47 -1.29
C LEU A 91 10.42 3.81 -1.54
N LEU A 92 11.09 4.94 -1.34
CA LEU A 92 10.51 6.26 -1.60
C LEU A 92 10.13 6.44 -3.08
N THR A 93 10.96 5.95 -3.99
CA THR A 93 10.65 5.99 -5.43
C THR A 93 9.54 5.02 -5.82
N ALA A 94 9.48 3.84 -5.21
CA ALA A 94 8.35 2.91 -5.38
C ALA A 94 7.04 3.50 -4.84
N ALA A 95 7.06 4.12 -3.66
CA ALA A 95 5.91 4.81 -3.08
C ALA A 95 5.44 5.97 -3.96
N ALA A 96 6.36 6.75 -4.55
CA ALA A 96 6.03 7.80 -5.49
C ALA A 96 5.37 7.25 -6.77
N ALA A 97 5.84 6.11 -7.28
CA ALA A 97 5.21 5.42 -8.41
C ALA A 97 3.77 4.98 -8.08
N LEU A 98 3.56 4.34 -6.91
CA LEU A 98 2.23 3.95 -6.43
C LEU A 98 1.31 5.15 -6.23
N HIS A 99 1.82 6.24 -5.64
CA HIS A 99 1.06 7.45 -5.38
C HIS A 99 0.60 8.12 -6.68
N THR A 100 1.52 8.27 -7.64
CA THR A 100 1.22 8.90 -8.94
C THR A 100 0.31 8.05 -9.82
N ALA A 101 0.39 6.73 -9.73
CA ALA A 101 -0.53 5.80 -10.37
C ALA A 101 -1.91 5.70 -9.67
N GLY A 102 -2.09 6.32 -8.51
CA GLY A 102 -3.37 6.32 -7.80
C GLY A 102 -3.69 5.00 -7.08
N ALA A 103 -2.68 4.32 -6.55
CA ALA A 103 -2.81 3.04 -5.85
C ALA A 103 -3.91 3.04 -4.77
N GLY A 104 -4.72 1.97 -4.75
CA GLY A 104 -5.74 1.74 -3.75
C GLY A 104 -5.19 1.24 -2.40
N ARG A 105 -6.06 1.18 -1.38
CA ARG A 105 -5.69 0.80 -0.01
C ARG A 105 -5.02 -0.58 0.09
N ARG A 106 -5.50 -1.57 -0.66
CA ARG A 106 -4.94 -2.94 -0.66
C ARG A 106 -3.50 -2.96 -1.20
N THR A 107 -3.24 -2.21 -2.27
CA THR A 107 -1.90 -2.08 -2.85
C THR A 107 -0.94 -1.39 -1.90
N TRP A 108 -1.39 -0.33 -1.20
CA TRP A 108 -0.60 0.31 -0.15
C TRP A 108 -0.31 -0.63 1.02
N ALA A 109 -1.27 -1.44 1.45
CA ALA A 109 -1.03 -2.43 2.51
C ALA A 109 0.03 -3.46 2.08
N LEU A 110 -0.06 -4.00 0.86
CA LEU A 110 0.93 -4.91 0.31
C LEU A 110 2.32 -4.26 0.22
N TYR A 111 2.37 -3.01 -0.27
CA TYR A 111 3.60 -2.22 -0.29
C TYR A 111 4.20 -2.04 1.11
N LEU A 112 3.40 -1.68 2.12
CA LEU A 112 3.89 -1.45 3.48
C LEU A 112 4.44 -2.74 4.12
N ILE A 113 3.76 -3.87 3.92
CA ILE A 113 4.26 -5.17 4.37
C ILE A 113 5.61 -5.45 3.69
N GLY A 114 5.68 -5.32 2.36
CA GLY A 114 6.91 -5.51 1.61
C GLY A 114 8.03 -4.56 2.03
N ALA A 115 7.70 -3.29 2.27
CA ALA A 115 8.64 -2.25 2.68
C ALA A 115 9.24 -2.54 4.06
N ILE A 116 8.42 -2.92 5.03
CA ILE A 116 8.89 -3.31 6.36
C ILE A 116 9.78 -4.55 6.25
N THR A 117 9.31 -5.61 5.58
CA THR A 117 10.10 -6.84 5.40
C THR A 117 11.43 -6.57 4.69
N TYR A 118 11.44 -5.67 3.70
CA TYR A 118 12.64 -5.29 2.97
C TYR A 118 13.64 -4.53 3.85
N VAL A 119 13.18 -3.51 4.59
CA VAL A 119 14.04 -2.72 5.49
C VAL A 119 14.60 -3.58 6.61
N GLU A 120 13.77 -4.44 7.22
CA GLU A 120 14.22 -5.37 8.27
C GLU A 120 15.27 -6.36 7.73
N GLY A 121 15.07 -6.92 6.53
CA GLY A 121 16.06 -7.80 5.90
C GLY A 121 17.40 -7.11 5.67
N HIS A 122 17.39 -5.86 5.21
CA HIS A 122 18.60 -5.06 5.01
C HIS A 122 19.26 -4.66 6.33
N GLY A 123 18.48 -4.32 7.36
CA GLY A 123 18.97 -4.01 8.69
C GLY A 123 19.62 -5.21 9.38
N ILE A 124 19.03 -6.41 9.24
CA ILE A 124 19.61 -7.66 9.74
C ILE A 124 20.93 -7.96 9.03
N HIS A 125 20.99 -7.83 7.70
CA HIS A 125 22.22 -7.97 6.92
C HIS A 125 23.33 -7.05 7.44
N LEU A 126 23.03 -5.76 7.60
CA LEU A 126 23.98 -4.77 8.12
C LEU A 126 24.46 -5.08 9.54
N ALA A 127 23.54 -5.43 10.45
CA ALA A 127 23.88 -5.77 11.81
C ALA A 127 24.75 -7.03 11.87
N ALA A 128 24.43 -8.05 11.07
CA ALA A 128 25.18 -9.29 11.01
C ALA A 128 26.57 -9.11 10.38
N ASN A 129 26.69 -8.31 9.32
CA ASN A 129 27.98 -7.94 8.72
C ASN A 129 28.84 -7.14 9.73
N SER A 130 28.25 -6.19 10.46
CA SER A 130 28.95 -5.45 11.52
C SER A 130 29.51 -6.38 12.60
N VAL A 131 28.67 -7.31 13.11
CA VAL A 131 29.11 -8.34 14.06
C VAL A 131 30.16 -9.25 13.44
N GLY A 132 30.01 -9.65 12.18
CA GLY A 132 30.95 -10.54 11.48
C GLY A 132 32.32 -9.92 11.26
N ASN A 133 32.41 -8.60 11.11
CA ASN A 133 33.69 -7.88 11.02
C ASN A 133 34.46 -7.85 12.35
N ASP A 134 33.76 -7.83 13.49
CA ASP A 134 34.36 -7.81 14.84
C ASP A 134 34.59 -9.24 15.40
N ALA A 135 33.59 -10.11 15.21
CA ALA A 135 33.56 -11.49 15.69
C ALA A 135 33.07 -12.45 14.58
N PRO A 136 33.95 -12.83 13.65
CA PRO A 136 33.60 -13.74 12.56
C PRO A 136 33.06 -15.08 13.08
N GLY A 137 32.00 -15.60 12.47
CA GLY A 137 31.44 -16.89 12.86
C GLY A 137 30.21 -17.30 12.06
N HIS A 138 29.83 -18.57 12.21
CA HIS A 138 28.71 -19.16 11.49
C HIS A 138 27.36 -18.51 11.81
N VAL A 139 27.18 -17.97 13.03
CA VAL A 139 25.95 -17.25 13.41
C VAL A 139 25.85 -15.92 12.66
N ALA A 140 26.93 -15.14 12.60
CA ALA A 140 26.96 -13.90 11.83
C ALA A 140 26.66 -14.18 10.36
N HIS A 141 27.34 -15.17 9.77
CA HIS A 141 27.08 -15.60 8.39
C HIS A 141 25.62 -16.06 8.16
N LEU A 142 25.03 -16.82 9.09
CA LEU A 142 23.63 -17.25 8.96
C LEU A 142 22.67 -16.07 8.88
N TRP A 143 22.84 -15.08 9.76
CA TRP A 143 21.98 -13.90 9.78
C TRP A 143 22.24 -12.98 8.59
N ASP A 144 23.49 -12.86 8.16
CA ASP A 144 23.91 -12.07 7.01
C ASP A 144 23.43 -12.69 5.69
N GLU A 145 23.99 -13.84 5.33
CA GLU A 145 23.90 -14.44 3.99
C GLU A 145 22.60 -15.21 3.76
N VAL A 146 21.93 -15.65 4.83
CA VAL A 146 20.74 -16.51 4.72
C VAL A 146 19.50 -15.74 5.14
N VAL A 147 19.37 -15.41 6.43
CA VAL A 147 18.12 -14.84 6.94
C VAL A 147 17.88 -13.41 6.43
N GLY A 148 18.89 -12.55 6.51
CA GLY A 148 18.83 -11.17 6.01
C GLY A 148 18.49 -11.12 4.53
N HIS A 149 19.18 -11.91 3.72
CA HIS A 149 18.92 -12.01 2.28
C HIS A 149 17.54 -12.57 1.95
N TYR A 150 17.06 -13.63 2.61
CA TYR A 150 15.70 -14.14 2.37
C TYR A 150 14.62 -13.11 2.68
N LEU A 151 14.74 -12.40 3.79
CA LEU A 151 13.80 -11.33 4.16
C LEU A 151 13.88 -10.16 3.18
N TRP A 152 15.10 -9.74 2.80
CA TRP A 152 15.30 -8.73 1.77
C TRP A 152 14.58 -9.11 0.48
N TYR A 153 14.85 -10.30 -0.07
CA TYR A 153 14.24 -10.73 -1.33
C TYR A 153 12.72 -10.87 -1.23
N ALA A 154 12.21 -11.41 -0.12
CA ALA A 154 10.77 -11.50 0.11
C ALA A 154 10.11 -10.11 0.14
N GLY A 155 10.69 -9.16 0.88
CA GLY A 155 10.21 -7.78 0.93
C GLY A 155 10.23 -7.10 -0.45
N THR A 156 11.32 -7.27 -1.19
CA THR A 156 11.45 -6.76 -2.56
C THR A 156 10.36 -7.33 -3.47
N ALA A 157 10.13 -8.64 -3.43
CA ALA A 157 9.11 -9.30 -4.23
C ALA A 157 7.71 -8.74 -3.94
N LEU A 158 7.38 -8.47 -2.68
CA LEU A 158 6.11 -7.86 -2.29
C LEU A 158 5.97 -6.40 -2.78
N VAL A 159 7.04 -5.61 -2.74
CA VAL A 159 7.06 -4.25 -3.29
C VAL A 159 6.83 -4.28 -4.81
N VAL A 160 7.52 -5.17 -5.52
CA VAL A 160 7.33 -5.37 -6.96
C VAL A 160 5.90 -5.83 -7.26
N ALA A 161 5.36 -6.77 -6.49
CA ALA A 161 3.97 -7.21 -6.63
C ALA A 161 2.97 -6.07 -6.43
N ALA A 162 3.20 -5.17 -5.47
CA ALA A 162 2.38 -3.98 -5.28
C ALA A 162 2.45 -3.02 -6.48
N LEU A 163 3.64 -2.76 -7.01
CA LEU A 163 3.84 -1.94 -8.22
C LEU A 163 3.12 -2.56 -9.42
N THR A 164 3.31 -3.86 -9.66
CA THR A 164 2.65 -4.60 -10.75
C THR A 164 1.13 -4.58 -10.59
N ALA A 165 0.60 -4.86 -9.40
CA ALA A 165 -0.83 -4.80 -9.15
C ALA A 165 -1.39 -3.40 -9.40
N CYS A 166 -0.69 -2.35 -8.98
CA CYS A 166 -1.11 -0.98 -9.28
C CYS A 166 -1.24 -0.74 -10.78
N LEU A 167 -0.20 -1.09 -11.55
CA LEU A 167 -0.14 -0.82 -12.98
C LEU A 167 -1.12 -1.67 -13.80
N LEU A 168 -1.41 -2.91 -13.36
CA LEU A 168 -2.38 -3.79 -14.02
C LEU A 168 -3.84 -3.39 -13.76
N TYR A 169 -4.13 -2.81 -12.60
CA TYR A 169 -5.49 -2.45 -12.20
C TYR A 169 -5.74 -0.93 -12.24
N THR A 170 -4.89 -0.16 -12.94
CA THR A 170 -5.18 1.24 -13.26
C THR A 170 -6.17 1.26 -14.44
N PRO A 171 -7.39 1.77 -14.27
CA PRO A 171 -8.40 1.83 -15.33
C PRO A 171 -8.07 2.82 -16.44
#